data_AF-A0A536R3Z7-F1
#
_entry.id   AF-A0A536R3Z7-F1
#
_cell.length_a   1.000
_cell.length_b   1.000
_cell.length_c   1.000
_cell.angle_alpha   90.00
_cell.angle_beta   90.00
_cell.angle_gamma   90.00
#
_symmetry.space_group_name_H-M   'P 1'
#
loop_
_entity.id
_entity.type
_entity.pdbx_description
1 polymer ?
#
loop_
_entity_poly.entity_id
_entity_poly.type
_entity_poly.pdbx_seq_one_letter_code
_entity_poly.pdbx_strand_id
1 'polypeptide(L)'
;MRILPRRLRVQALLLVAVGLGGAIIVAAVFAAARATPSASPLSSATVAATTGTIQTASPIAVAPAPLVVYYARQGLPPFRATALGGVPSRNSLEDRIGARLSALWGAQPRFVPPDMSNPFAKSGRVGSQGQLGTGVRIDGDVATVTFDLPGGWGVTSASESQGLYQQLVYTITEDPEIRRALIREKGKAEAVIGTLVIAEPATREDVAGYTFSGTKTPTIVGDGTQVPEELTDIGVAIDSDILTRGFVGNEVGLGRVGVDLRATGSVPGGRLDPRFTATLERCDPPSCDGGKWTLAVTLPDLTWPAGRPAFAETFDRSPIRSVRAAEFQGGTVAIAVRLDDARPWRVATEPTGTDTARLYIDIGGVSADVNENIAVYLPGPDQGAGDRASGCTCRVRGAARVSEGKIRWRVRDGTGREVARGNAMASRGTGPVWGVFTTTITIPPAVEGQPTLEVFSLSSRDGSEQDLIRIPLTLH
;
A
#
# COMPACT_ATOMS: atom_id res chain seq x y z
N MET A 1 -51.38 35.71 17.75
CA MET A 1 -52.60 35.11 18.37
C MET A 1 -53.45 34.62 17.20
N ARG A 2 -53.65 33.34 16.87
CA ARG A 2 -53.81 32.06 17.58
C ARG A 2 -53.30 30.91 16.68
N ILE A 3 -52.47 30.00 17.21
CA ILE A 3 -52.76 28.59 17.59
C ILE A 3 -52.55 27.57 16.43
N LEU A 4 -51.52 26.74 16.61
CA LEU A 4 -51.25 25.47 15.91
C LEU A 4 -52.27 24.37 16.28
N PRO A 5 -52.36 23.27 15.51
CA PRO A 5 -51.82 22.02 16.06
C PRO A 5 -51.12 21.05 15.07
N ARG A 6 -49.92 20.62 15.50
CA ARG A 6 -49.28 19.28 15.49
C ARG A 6 -50.10 18.07 14.94
N ARG A 7 -49.49 17.23 14.07
CA ARG A 7 -48.91 15.87 14.37
C ARG A 7 -48.62 14.99 13.12
N LEU A 8 -47.42 14.37 13.13
CA LEU A 8 -46.95 13.05 12.60
C LEU A 8 -47.02 12.75 11.08
N ARG A 9 -46.05 12.09 10.40
CA ARG A 9 -45.03 11.06 10.72
C ARG A 9 -43.76 11.32 9.87
N VAL A 10 -42.53 11.45 10.38
CA VAL A 10 -41.55 10.39 10.74
C VAL A 10 -41.57 9.16 9.83
N GLN A 11 -40.68 9.12 8.83
CA GLN A 11 -40.00 7.92 8.32
C GLN A 11 -38.87 8.34 7.34
N ALA A 12 -37.68 8.57 7.87
CA ALA A 12 -36.43 8.61 7.10
C ALA A 12 -35.25 8.45 8.08
N LEU A 13 -35.12 7.27 8.68
CA LEU A 13 -33.90 6.88 9.39
C LEU A 13 -33.85 5.35 9.52
N LEU A 14 -33.33 4.67 8.51
CA LEU A 14 -32.80 3.30 8.64
C LEU A 14 -31.87 3.04 7.44
N LEU A 15 -30.73 2.36 7.70
CA LEU A 15 -29.66 1.93 6.78
C LEU A 15 -28.51 2.90 6.49
N VAL A 16 -27.80 3.33 7.54
CA VAL A 16 -26.34 3.62 7.47
C VAL A 16 -25.54 2.88 8.56
N ALA A 17 -26.20 2.11 9.44
CA ALA A 17 -25.55 1.48 10.60
C ALA A 17 -24.74 0.19 10.30
N VAL A 18 -24.71 -0.32 9.06
CA VAL A 18 -24.04 -1.61 8.74
C VAL A 18 -22.56 -1.43 8.34
N GLY A 19 -22.15 -0.25 7.85
CA GLY A 19 -20.79 -0.04 7.34
C GLY A 19 -19.70 0.06 8.41
N LEU A 20 -20.00 0.64 9.57
CA LEU A 20 -19.01 0.88 10.64
C LEU A 20 -18.78 -0.34 11.55
N GLY A 21 -19.76 -1.24 11.66
CA GLY A 21 -19.61 -2.47 12.45
C GLY A 21 -18.85 -3.58 11.70
N GLY A 22 -18.95 -3.62 10.37
CA GLY A 22 -18.38 -4.69 9.55
C GLY A 22 -16.86 -4.78 9.61
N ALA A 23 -16.15 -3.66 9.49
CA ALA A 23 -14.68 -3.67 9.39
C ALA A 23 -13.98 -3.99 10.73
N ILE A 24 -14.49 -3.48 11.86
CA ILE A 24 -14.03 -3.88 13.21
C ILE A 24 -14.21 -5.40 13.42
N ILE A 25 -15.34 -5.96 12.97
CA ILE A 25 -15.59 -7.40 13.13
C ILE A 25 -14.72 -8.21 12.16
N VAL A 26 -14.51 -7.78 10.91
CA VAL A 26 -13.61 -8.47 9.96
C VAL A 26 -12.18 -8.53 10.53
N ALA A 27 -11.66 -7.40 11.04
CA ALA A 27 -10.34 -7.37 11.66
C ALA A 27 -10.24 -8.29 12.90
N ALA A 28 -11.29 -8.34 13.73
CA ALA A 28 -11.36 -9.19 14.93
C ALA A 28 -11.52 -10.69 14.61
N VAL A 29 -12.33 -11.04 13.61
CA VAL A 29 -12.54 -12.44 13.17
C VAL A 29 -11.25 -13.03 12.62
N PHE A 30 -10.49 -12.26 11.82
CA PHE A 30 -9.18 -12.71 11.35
C PHE A 30 -8.12 -12.79 12.47
N ALA A 31 -8.25 -12.01 13.54
CA ALA A 31 -7.38 -12.14 14.71
C ALA A 31 -7.69 -13.41 15.53
N ALA A 32 -8.96 -13.85 15.57
CA ALA A 32 -9.40 -15.03 16.30
C ALA A 32 -9.16 -16.36 15.55
N ALA A 33 -9.16 -16.36 14.21
CA ALA A 33 -8.95 -17.54 13.37
C ALA A 33 -7.49 -18.05 13.32
N ARG A 34 -6.71 -17.88 14.39
CA ARG A 34 -5.42 -18.57 14.55
C ARG A 34 -5.71 -20.07 14.61
N ALA A 35 -5.09 -20.83 13.71
CA ALA A 35 -5.23 -22.28 13.61
C ALA A 35 -5.03 -22.94 14.99
N THR A 36 -6.12 -23.33 15.63
CA THR A 36 -6.10 -24.36 16.66
C THR A 36 -5.85 -25.68 15.95
N PRO A 37 -4.75 -26.41 16.22
CA PRO A 37 -4.66 -27.78 15.80
C PRO A 37 -5.82 -28.55 16.46
N SER A 38 -6.74 -29.05 15.65
CA SER A 38 -7.85 -29.88 16.09
C SER A 38 -7.28 -31.18 16.65
N ALA A 39 -7.19 -31.29 17.97
CA ALA A 39 -6.95 -32.56 18.63
C ALA A 39 -8.27 -33.32 18.68
N SER A 40 -8.34 -34.44 17.94
CA SER A 40 -9.45 -35.39 18.04
C SER A 40 -9.52 -36.00 19.45
N PRO A 41 -10.71 -36.24 20.02
CA PRO A 41 -10.84 -36.88 21.31
C PRO A 41 -10.62 -38.39 21.18
N LEU A 42 -9.62 -38.94 21.87
CA LEU A 42 -9.49 -40.37 22.09
C LEU A 42 -9.79 -40.69 23.56
N SER A 43 -10.55 -41.76 23.71
CA SER A 43 -11.18 -42.30 24.91
C SER A 43 -10.24 -42.49 26.11
N SER A 44 -10.81 -42.24 27.29
CA SER A 44 -10.23 -42.53 28.60
C SER A 44 -9.93 -44.02 28.75
N ALA A 45 -8.66 -44.37 28.92
CA ALA A 45 -8.24 -45.66 29.46
C ALA A 45 -7.19 -45.42 30.56
N THR A 46 -7.54 -45.85 31.77
CA THR A 46 -6.72 -45.82 32.99
C THR A 46 -5.56 -46.82 32.87
N VAL A 47 -4.30 -46.37 32.90
CA VAL A 47 -3.13 -47.23 33.15
C VAL A 47 -2.07 -46.52 34.00
N ALA A 48 -1.43 -47.32 34.84
CA ALA A 48 -0.60 -47.03 36.00
C ALA A 48 0.63 -46.12 35.81
N ALA A 49 0.99 -45.45 36.90
CA ALA A 49 2.17 -44.62 37.07
C ALA A 49 3.48 -45.42 36.90
N THR A 50 4.35 -44.95 36.02
CA THR A 50 5.77 -45.32 35.99
C THR A 50 6.59 -44.04 36.07
N THR A 51 7.46 -43.95 37.07
CA THR A 51 8.38 -42.83 37.34
C THR A 51 9.44 -42.74 36.23
N GLY A 52 9.19 -41.90 35.23
CA GLY A 52 10.18 -41.50 34.21
C GLY A 52 10.74 -40.11 34.52
N THR A 53 12.05 -39.98 34.44
CA THR A 53 12.80 -38.73 34.59
C THR A 53 12.28 -37.65 33.63
N ILE A 54 11.93 -36.47 34.17
CA ILE A 54 11.55 -35.29 33.39
C ILE A 54 12.81 -34.79 32.67
N GLN A 55 12.95 -35.09 31.38
CA GLN A 55 13.82 -34.32 30.50
C GLN A 55 13.21 -32.93 30.36
N THR A 56 13.88 -31.93 30.91
CA THR A 56 13.58 -30.52 30.68
C THR A 56 13.77 -30.26 29.19
N ALA A 57 12.68 -30.10 28.45
CA ALA A 57 12.73 -29.65 27.07
C ALA A 57 13.54 -28.35 27.03
N SER A 58 14.67 -28.36 26.32
CA SER A 58 15.40 -27.13 26.05
C SER A 58 14.46 -26.16 25.32
N PRO A 59 14.36 -24.89 25.75
CA PRO A 59 13.53 -23.93 25.03
C PRO A 59 14.00 -23.87 23.58
N ILE A 60 13.08 -24.10 22.66
CA ILE A 60 13.31 -23.87 21.23
C ILE A 60 13.72 -22.39 21.13
N ALA A 61 14.98 -22.15 20.78
CA ALA A 61 15.49 -20.79 20.59
C ALA A 61 14.67 -20.13 19.47
N VAL A 62 13.84 -19.16 19.84
CA VAL A 62 13.12 -18.32 18.87
C VAL A 62 14.19 -17.61 18.05
N ALA A 63 14.25 -17.87 16.74
CA ALA A 63 15.17 -17.18 15.85
C ALA A 63 14.97 -15.66 16.01
N PRO A 64 16.05 -14.86 16.15
CA PRO A 64 15.91 -13.42 16.31
C PRO A 64 15.20 -12.84 15.10
N ALA A 65 14.20 -12.00 15.35
CA ALA A 65 13.48 -11.32 14.28
C ALA A 65 14.48 -10.54 13.40
N PRO A 66 14.31 -10.56 12.06
CA PRO A 66 15.20 -9.85 11.17
C PRO A 66 15.18 -8.35 11.48
N LEU A 67 16.36 -7.73 11.44
CA LEU A 67 16.47 -6.28 11.58
C LEU A 67 16.02 -5.63 10.27
N VAL A 68 15.07 -4.71 10.34
CA VAL A 68 14.45 -4.12 9.15
C VAL A 68 14.80 -2.65 9.06
N VAL A 69 15.18 -2.19 7.87
CA VAL A 69 15.48 -0.79 7.58
C VAL A 69 14.82 -0.36 6.28
N TYR A 70 14.75 0.94 6.05
CA TYR A 70 14.18 1.50 4.83
C TYR A 70 15.22 2.28 4.04
N TYR A 71 15.32 2.01 2.74
CA TYR A 71 16.19 2.74 1.82
C TYR A 71 15.38 3.79 1.05
N ALA A 72 15.98 4.96 0.85
CA ALA A 72 15.32 6.06 0.16
C ALA A 72 15.15 5.76 -1.32
N ARG A 73 13.98 6.13 -1.86
CA ARG A 73 13.69 6.14 -3.29
C ARG A 73 13.39 7.55 -3.74
N GLN A 74 13.82 7.91 -4.94
CA GLN A 74 13.52 9.23 -5.48
C GLN A 74 12.02 9.33 -5.79
N GLY A 75 11.32 10.26 -5.14
CA GLY A 75 9.90 10.54 -5.40
C GLY A 75 8.92 9.43 -4.99
N LEU A 76 9.39 8.38 -4.32
CA LEU A 76 8.57 7.24 -3.89
C LEU A 76 8.75 6.98 -2.39
N PRO A 77 7.76 6.37 -1.72
CA PRO A 77 7.94 5.87 -0.36
C PRO A 77 9.20 4.99 -0.25
N PRO A 78 9.92 4.97 0.89
CA PRO A 78 11.11 4.13 1.04
C PRO A 78 10.88 2.64 0.78
N PHE A 79 11.93 1.94 0.34
CA PHE A 79 11.94 0.49 0.12
C PHE A 79 12.34 -0.24 1.41
N ARG A 80 11.53 -1.22 1.81
CA ARG A 80 11.78 -2.04 3.01
C ARG A 80 12.82 -3.12 2.70
N ALA A 81 13.84 -3.24 3.53
CA ALA A 81 14.87 -4.26 3.40
C ALA A 81 15.27 -4.86 4.75
N THR A 82 15.74 -6.10 4.72
CA THR A 82 16.41 -6.71 5.87
C THR A 82 17.86 -6.24 5.92
N ALA A 83 18.26 -5.66 7.05
CA ALA A 83 19.63 -5.28 7.32
C ALA A 83 20.42 -6.45 7.92
N LEU A 84 21.74 -6.41 7.74
CA LEU A 84 22.66 -7.32 8.42
C LEU A 84 22.68 -7.02 9.93
N GLY A 85 22.66 -8.08 10.74
CA GLY A 85 22.61 -8.01 12.20
C GLY A 85 21.37 -8.69 12.76
N GLY A 86 21.16 -8.52 14.07
CA GLY A 86 19.99 -9.04 14.77
C GLY A 86 19.44 -8.01 15.74
N VAL A 87 18.18 -8.17 16.12
CA VAL A 87 17.60 -7.41 17.22
C VAL A 87 18.38 -7.69 18.51
N PRO A 88 18.76 -6.66 19.30
CA PRO A 88 19.50 -6.86 20.54
C PRO A 88 18.77 -7.81 21.51
N SER A 89 19.53 -8.50 22.36
CA SER A 89 18.98 -9.41 23.38
C SER A 89 18.09 -8.71 24.41
N ARG A 90 18.29 -7.40 24.60
CA ARG A 90 17.32 -6.50 25.26
C ARG A 90 16.32 -6.03 24.21
N ASN A 91 15.08 -6.48 24.36
CA ASN A 91 14.01 -6.25 23.39
C ASN A 91 13.16 -5.02 23.75
N SER A 92 13.77 -3.93 24.25
CA SER A 92 13.05 -2.66 24.40
C SER A 92 12.81 -2.04 23.03
N LEU A 93 11.75 -1.24 22.88
CA LEU A 93 11.49 -0.52 21.63
C LEU A 93 12.65 0.42 21.29
N GLU A 94 13.24 1.10 22.30
CA GLU A 94 14.39 1.97 22.13
C GLU A 94 15.60 1.23 21.56
N ASP A 95 15.92 0.05 22.10
CA ASP A 95 17.04 -0.78 21.62
C ASP A 95 16.80 -1.25 20.18
N ARG A 96 15.56 -1.62 19.82
CA ARG A 96 15.21 -2.00 18.45
C ARG A 96 15.37 -0.86 17.46
N ILE A 97 14.88 0.33 17.79
CA ILE A 97 15.03 1.52 16.94
C ILE A 97 16.51 1.89 16.80
N GLY A 98 17.26 1.92 17.91
CA GLY A 98 18.70 2.21 17.90
C GLY A 98 19.50 1.21 17.05
N ALA A 99 19.16 -0.08 17.12
CA ALA A 99 19.78 -1.11 16.29
C ALA A 99 19.50 -0.90 14.79
N ARG A 100 18.25 -0.59 14.40
CA ARG A 100 17.90 -0.31 13.00
C ARG A 100 18.65 0.91 12.46
N LEU A 101 18.72 1.99 13.23
CA LEU A 101 19.45 3.20 12.85
C LEU A 101 20.95 2.93 12.70
N SER A 102 21.54 2.18 13.63
CA SER A 102 22.95 1.79 13.56
C SER A 102 23.25 0.94 12.33
N ALA A 103 22.39 -0.04 12.03
CA ALA A 103 22.53 -0.89 10.85
C ALA A 103 22.34 -0.11 9.55
N LEU A 104 21.38 0.82 9.52
CA LEU A 104 21.16 1.68 8.36
C LEU A 104 22.35 2.61 8.09
N TRP A 105 22.90 3.24 9.14
CA TRP A 105 24.08 4.10 9.01
C TRP A 105 25.34 3.34 8.57
N GLY A 106 25.53 2.12 9.10
CA GLY A 106 26.65 1.25 8.78
C GLY A 106 26.50 0.45 7.48
N ALA A 107 25.35 0.55 6.78
CA ALA A 107 25.09 -0.23 5.58
C ALA A 107 26.06 0.14 4.45
N GLN A 108 26.82 -0.85 3.98
CA GLN A 108 27.75 -0.66 2.86
C GLN A 108 26.99 -0.54 1.53
N PRO A 109 27.49 0.22 0.53
CA PRO A 109 26.82 0.42 -0.75
C PRO A 109 26.41 -0.88 -1.46
N ARG A 110 27.20 -1.95 -1.35
CA ARG A 110 26.89 -3.27 -1.94
C ARG A 110 25.65 -3.97 -1.36
N PHE A 111 25.17 -3.53 -0.19
CA PHE A 111 23.97 -4.06 0.47
C PHE A 111 22.75 -3.16 0.29
N VAL A 112 22.92 -2.00 -0.35
CA VAL A 112 21.81 -1.15 -0.77
C VAL A 112 21.22 -1.81 -2.03
N PRO A 113 19.90 -2.09 -2.06
CA PRO A 113 19.28 -2.67 -3.24
C PRO A 113 19.46 -1.77 -4.48
N PRO A 114 19.45 -2.35 -5.70
CA PRO A 114 19.49 -1.56 -6.93
C PRO A 114 18.44 -0.45 -6.95
N ASP A 115 18.78 0.69 -7.55
CA ASP A 115 17.93 1.89 -7.70
C ASP A 115 17.46 2.54 -6.39
N MET A 116 17.98 2.08 -5.25
CA MET A 116 17.78 2.68 -3.94
C MET A 116 18.99 3.53 -3.52
N SER A 117 18.78 4.45 -2.59
CA SER A 117 19.84 5.24 -1.99
C SER A 117 19.83 5.16 -0.46
N ASN A 118 21.00 5.36 0.15
CA ASN A 118 21.15 5.45 1.59
C ASN A 118 21.82 6.76 2.00
N PRO A 119 21.10 7.90 1.95
CA PRO A 119 21.67 9.19 2.33
C PRO A 119 22.10 9.21 3.81
N PHE A 120 21.47 8.43 4.69
CA PHE A 120 21.81 8.42 6.11
C PHE A 120 23.23 7.89 6.38
N ALA A 121 23.76 7.02 5.53
CA ALA A 121 25.15 6.53 5.67
C ALA A 121 26.21 7.64 5.55
N LYS A 122 25.85 8.84 5.06
CA LYS A 122 26.74 10.01 4.96
C LYS A 122 26.75 10.88 6.22
N SER A 123 25.76 10.73 7.10
CA SER A 123 25.58 11.59 8.27
C SER A 123 26.72 11.41 9.29
N GLY A 124 27.10 12.48 9.98
CA GLY A 124 28.11 12.46 11.04
C GLY A 124 29.56 12.23 10.57
N ARG A 125 29.82 12.31 9.26
CA ARG A 125 31.16 12.11 8.69
C ARG A 125 31.96 13.41 8.57
N VAL A 126 33.22 13.35 8.98
CA VAL A 126 34.23 14.40 8.78
C VAL A 126 35.44 13.75 8.09
N GLY A 127 35.61 14.01 6.80
CA GLY A 127 36.59 13.30 5.97
C GLY A 127 36.26 11.80 5.86
N SER A 128 37.23 10.92 6.11
CA SER A 128 37.05 9.46 6.08
C SER A 128 36.55 8.87 7.41
N GLN A 129 36.51 9.67 8.48
CA GLN A 129 36.01 9.24 9.79
C GLN A 129 34.53 9.60 9.95
N GLY A 130 33.76 8.70 10.57
CA GLY A 130 32.35 8.90 10.86
C GLY A 130 32.04 8.55 12.30
N GLN A 131 31.23 9.39 12.94
CA GLN A 131 30.67 9.12 14.26
C GLN A 131 29.17 9.34 14.21
N LEU A 132 28.42 8.35 14.72
CA LEU A 132 26.99 8.44 14.95
C LEU A 132 26.72 8.35 16.44
N GLY A 133 26.18 9.42 17.04
CA GLY A 133 25.51 9.35 18.33
C GLY A 133 24.00 9.36 18.15
N THR A 134 23.29 8.43 18.80
CA THR A 134 21.82 8.38 18.79
C THR A 134 21.30 8.15 20.20
N GLY A 135 20.34 8.98 20.63
CA GLY A 135 19.50 8.72 21.80
C GLY A 135 18.06 8.52 21.36
N VAL A 136 17.41 7.47 21.85
CA VAL A 136 16.00 7.17 21.57
C VAL A 136 15.20 7.28 22.86
N ARG A 137 14.05 7.97 22.80
CA ARG A 137 13.07 8.04 23.88
C ARG A 137 11.67 7.83 23.31
N ILE A 138 10.86 7.06 24.00
CA ILE A 138 9.48 6.78 23.59
C ILE A 138 8.49 7.44 24.55
N ASP A 139 7.46 8.04 23.99
CA ASP A 139 6.31 8.60 24.70
C ASP A 139 5.03 8.25 23.94
N GLY A 140 4.29 7.27 24.45
CA GLY A 140 3.15 6.69 23.74
C GLY A 140 3.56 6.11 22.39
N ASP A 141 2.93 6.60 21.31
CA ASP A 141 3.21 6.19 19.93
C ASP A 141 4.27 7.05 19.22
N VAL A 142 4.95 7.93 19.95
CA VAL A 142 5.99 8.83 19.43
C VAL A 142 7.37 8.33 19.86
N ALA A 143 8.24 8.04 18.89
CA ALA A 143 9.67 7.86 19.13
C ALA A 143 10.43 9.17 18.82
N THR A 144 11.02 9.76 19.86
CA THR A 144 11.94 10.89 19.71
C THR A 144 13.36 10.37 19.58
N VAL A 145 14.00 10.66 18.45
CA VAL A 145 15.39 10.29 18.17
C VAL A 145 16.25 11.55 18.10
N THR A 146 17.22 11.64 19.01
CA THR A 146 18.19 12.75 19.04
C THR A 146 19.51 12.28 18.45
N PHE A 147 19.96 12.95 17.40
CA PHE A 147 21.20 12.66 16.70
C PHE A 147 22.31 13.61 17.13
N ASP A 148 23.51 13.06 17.36
CA ASP A 148 24.77 13.78 17.58
C ASP A 148 25.66 13.54 16.35
N LEU A 149 25.71 14.53 15.45
CA LEU A 149 26.30 14.41 14.12
C LEU A 149 27.38 15.49 13.93
N PRO A 150 28.64 15.25 14.34
CA PRO A 150 29.69 16.26 14.27
C PRO A 150 29.98 16.75 12.84
N GLY A 151 29.74 15.91 11.82
CA GLY A 151 29.82 16.26 10.40
C GLY A 151 28.50 16.74 9.77
N GLY A 152 27.44 16.92 10.55
CA GLY A 152 26.10 17.22 10.07
C GLY A 152 25.44 16.05 9.31
N TRP A 153 24.38 16.34 8.57
CA TRP A 153 23.57 15.31 7.90
C TRP A 153 24.19 14.72 6.63
N GLY A 154 25.16 15.41 6.01
CA GLY A 154 25.88 14.93 4.82
C GLY A 154 25.06 14.93 3.51
N VAL A 155 23.89 15.57 3.50
CA VAL A 155 23.03 15.73 2.32
C VAL A 155 23.29 17.05 1.61
N THR A 156 23.15 17.06 0.28
CA THR A 156 23.58 18.17 -0.58
C THR A 156 22.49 18.76 -1.47
N SER A 157 21.33 18.10 -1.58
CA SER A 157 20.21 18.56 -2.39
C SER A 157 18.89 18.43 -1.64
N ALA A 158 17.86 19.16 -2.09
CA ALA A 158 16.52 19.05 -1.53
C ALA A 158 15.92 17.63 -1.68
N SER A 159 16.21 16.95 -2.81
CA SER A 159 15.75 15.57 -3.02
C SER A 159 16.44 14.59 -2.06
N GLU A 160 17.72 14.78 -1.79
CA GLU A 160 18.48 13.96 -0.84
C GLU A 160 18.03 14.21 0.61
N SER A 161 17.77 15.48 0.97
CA SER A 161 17.17 15.86 2.26
C SER A 161 15.81 15.18 2.48
N GLN A 162 14.92 15.23 1.47
CA GLN A 162 13.60 14.60 1.55
C GLN A 162 13.71 13.07 1.65
N GLY A 163 14.56 12.46 0.83
CA GLY A 163 14.81 11.02 0.86
C GLY A 163 15.34 10.54 2.21
N LEU A 164 16.27 11.31 2.80
CA LEU A 164 16.79 11.04 4.15
C LEU A 164 15.68 11.14 5.21
N TYR A 165 14.88 12.19 5.16
CA TYR A 165 13.79 12.38 6.12
C TYR A 165 12.78 11.22 6.08
N GLN A 166 12.36 10.83 4.86
CA GLN A 166 11.50 9.67 4.64
C GLN A 166 12.11 8.38 5.18
N GLN A 167 13.36 8.12 4.81
CA GLN A 167 14.12 6.95 5.24
C GLN A 167 14.17 6.82 6.77
N LEU A 168 14.43 7.91 7.48
CA LEU A 168 14.47 7.93 8.94
C LEU A 168 13.09 7.69 9.54
N VAL A 169 12.05 8.40 9.10
CA VAL A 169 10.69 8.24 9.62
C VAL A 169 10.21 6.79 9.44
N TYR A 170 10.38 6.20 8.27
CA TYR A 170 9.96 4.81 8.01
C TYR A 170 10.71 3.80 8.87
N THR A 171 12.03 3.98 9.04
CA THR A 171 12.87 3.10 9.85
C THR A 171 12.56 3.20 11.34
N ILE A 172 12.37 4.41 11.86
CA ILE A 172 12.02 4.66 13.27
C ILE A 172 10.63 4.10 13.59
N THR A 173 9.69 4.24 12.66
CA THR A 173 8.30 3.77 12.83
C THR A 173 8.09 2.32 12.40
N GLU A 174 9.13 1.49 12.25
CA GLU A 174 8.94 0.08 11.88
C GLU A 174 8.22 -0.72 12.96
N ASP A 175 8.43 -0.39 14.24
CA ASP A 175 7.69 -1.07 15.31
C ASP A 175 6.19 -0.75 15.21
N PRO A 176 5.29 -1.76 15.31
CA PRO A 176 3.86 -1.55 15.24
C PRO A 176 3.33 -0.54 16.27
N GLU A 177 3.95 -0.47 17.45
CA GLU A 177 3.61 0.45 18.54
C GLU A 177 3.99 1.92 18.26
N ILE A 178 4.92 2.17 17.34
CA ILE A 178 5.45 3.52 17.08
C ILE A 178 4.85 4.07 15.79
N ARG A 179 3.99 5.06 15.94
CA ARG A 179 3.29 5.70 14.82
C ARG A 179 4.06 6.89 14.25
N ARG A 180 4.70 7.65 15.13
CA ARG A 180 5.28 8.95 14.84
C ARG A 180 6.77 8.97 15.21
N ALA A 181 7.56 9.62 14.36
CA ALA A 181 8.97 9.87 14.61
C ALA A 181 9.20 11.37 14.77
N LEU A 182 9.84 11.77 15.87
CA LEU A 182 10.35 13.11 16.07
C LEU A 182 11.88 13.08 15.98
N ILE A 183 12.42 13.77 14.99
CA ILE A 183 13.87 13.84 14.77
C ILE A 183 14.40 15.13 15.41
N ARG A 184 15.43 14.99 16.24
CA ARG A 184 16.13 16.11 16.90
C ARG A 184 17.62 16.03 16.64
N GLU A 185 18.28 17.18 16.74
CA GLU A 185 19.73 17.28 16.68
C GLU A 185 20.24 17.82 18.01
N LYS A 186 21.29 17.19 18.56
CA LYS A 186 21.82 17.51 19.88
C LYS A 186 22.26 18.97 19.95
N GLY A 187 21.77 19.68 20.96
CA GLY A 187 22.09 21.09 21.18
C GLY A 187 21.34 22.06 20.26
N LYS A 188 20.41 21.60 19.41
CA LYS A 188 19.54 22.44 18.59
C LYS A 188 18.09 22.34 19.06
N ALA A 189 17.33 23.42 18.86
CA ALA A 189 15.89 23.42 19.14
C ALA A 189 15.13 22.52 18.15
N GLU A 190 15.53 22.55 16.88
CA GLU A 190 14.93 21.80 15.77
C GLU A 190 16.05 21.10 14.98
N ALA A 191 15.72 19.96 14.37
CA ALA A 191 16.63 19.31 13.42
C ALA A 191 16.52 19.99 12.05
N VAL A 192 17.66 20.24 11.41
CA VAL A 192 17.71 20.84 10.06
C VAL A 192 18.44 19.90 9.12
N ILE A 193 17.70 19.19 8.28
CA ILE A 193 18.23 18.23 7.29
C ILE A 193 18.37 18.94 5.94
N GLY A 194 19.54 19.52 5.67
CA GLY A 194 19.76 20.37 4.49
C GLY A 194 18.84 21.58 4.53
N THR A 195 17.83 21.64 3.66
CA THR A 195 16.84 22.73 3.64
C THR A 195 15.56 22.44 4.43
N LEU A 196 15.39 21.22 4.96
CA LEU A 196 14.19 20.81 5.70
C LEU A 196 14.35 21.12 7.19
N VAL A 197 13.41 21.87 7.75
CA VAL A 197 13.31 22.11 9.20
C VAL A 197 12.27 21.16 9.77
N ILE A 198 12.67 20.37 10.76
CA ILE A 198 11.82 19.37 11.42
C ILE A 198 11.50 19.85 12.83
N ALA A 199 10.27 20.35 12.99
CA ALA A 199 9.76 20.86 14.27
C ALA A 199 8.80 19.87 14.95
N GLU A 200 8.05 19.09 14.17
CA GLU A 200 6.94 18.27 14.66
C GLU A 200 7.17 16.77 14.41
N PRO A 201 6.56 15.88 15.22
CA PRO A 201 6.56 14.45 14.94
C PRO A 201 5.84 14.14 13.63
N ALA A 202 6.41 13.28 12.81
CA ALA A 202 5.83 12.88 11.53
C ALA A 202 5.53 11.39 11.45
N THR A 203 4.47 11.07 10.70
CA THR A 203 4.07 9.72 10.31
C THR A 203 4.63 9.35 8.94
N ARG A 204 4.49 8.07 8.55
CA ARG A 204 4.84 7.60 7.20
C ARG A 204 4.06 8.34 6.12
N GLU A 205 2.79 8.63 6.38
CA GLU A 205 1.84 9.29 5.49
C GLU A 205 2.20 10.77 5.28
N ASP A 206 2.69 11.45 6.32
CA ASP A 206 3.16 12.84 6.22
C ASP A 206 4.37 12.98 5.30
N VAL A 207 5.18 11.92 5.18
CA VAL A 207 6.43 11.95 4.40
C VAL A 207 6.37 11.12 3.12
N ALA A 208 5.35 10.30 2.89
CA ALA A 208 5.26 9.36 1.75
C ALA A 208 5.31 10.03 0.36
N GLY A 209 5.10 11.35 0.29
CA GLY A 209 5.22 12.14 -0.94
C GLY A 209 3.94 12.19 -1.79
N TYR A 210 2.85 11.60 -1.31
CA TYR A 210 1.54 11.75 -1.96
C TYR A 210 0.93 13.09 -1.57
N THR A 211 0.60 13.92 -2.56
CA THR A 211 -0.01 15.24 -2.36
C THR A 211 -1.50 15.18 -2.04
N PHE A 212 -2.10 14.00 -2.17
CA PHE A 212 -3.48 13.72 -1.79
C PHE A 212 -3.49 12.40 -1.00
N SER A 213 -4.24 12.34 0.10
CA SER A 213 -4.63 11.05 0.64
C SER A 213 -5.61 10.44 -0.37
N GLY A 214 -5.30 9.29 -0.98
CA GLY A 214 -6.29 8.59 -1.81
C GLY A 214 -7.60 8.46 -1.04
N THR A 215 -8.71 8.69 -1.75
CA THR A 215 -10.07 8.94 -1.21
C THR A 215 -10.07 9.46 0.23
N LYS A 216 -10.34 10.76 0.41
CA LYS A 216 -10.72 11.35 1.72
C LYS A 216 -11.80 10.53 2.46
N THR A 217 -12.50 9.67 1.72
CA THR A 217 -13.41 8.64 2.20
C THR A 217 -12.65 7.38 2.66
N PRO A 218 -12.70 7.01 3.95
CA PRO A 218 -12.16 5.75 4.44
C PRO A 218 -12.93 4.53 3.89
N THR A 219 -14.06 4.74 3.22
CA THR A 219 -14.94 3.68 2.72
C THR A 219 -15.28 3.89 1.25
N ILE A 220 -15.19 2.81 0.47
CA ILE A 220 -15.68 2.69 -0.92
C ILE A 220 -16.80 1.64 -0.91
N VAL A 221 -17.96 2.01 -1.45
CA VAL A 221 -19.07 1.07 -1.66
C VAL A 221 -19.20 0.82 -3.15
N GLY A 222 -19.11 -0.44 -3.55
CA GLY A 222 -19.46 -0.89 -4.89
C GLY A 222 -20.91 -1.32 -4.96
N ASP A 223 -21.67 -0.63 -5.81
CA ASP A 223 -23.11 -0.81 -6.04
C ASP A 223 -23.39 -1.78 -7.20
N GLY A 224 -22.48 -2.75 -7.42
CA GLY A 224 -22.59 -3.73 -8.50
C GLY A 224 -23.95 -4.45 -8.59
N THR A 225 -24.18 -5.14 -9.69
CA THR A 225 -25.44 -5.84 -9.92
C THR A 225 -25.62 -7.01 -8.95
N GLN A 226 -26.85 -7.37 -8.63
CA GLN A 226 -27.13 -8.56 -7.82
C GLN A 226 -26.57 -9.81 -8.51
N VAL A 227 -25.68 -10.50 -7.80
CA VAL A 227 -24.96 -11.69 -8.27
C VAL A 227 -25.66 -12.97 -7.78
N PRO A 228 -25.39 -14.15 -8.38
CA PRO A 228 -25.77 -15.43 -7.79
C PRO A 228 -25.20 -15.55 -6.37
N GLU A 229 -25.93 -16.22 -5.47
CA GLU A 229 -25.59 -16.27 -4.04
C GLU A 229 -24.27 -17.04 -3.76
N GLU A 230 -23.85 -17.95 -4.64
CA GLU A 230 -22.74 -18.86 -4.38
C GLU A 230 -21.57 -18.71 -5.38
N LEU A 231 -20.35 -18.56 -4.83
CA LEU A 231 -19.11 -18.70 -5.59
C LEU A 231 -18.73 -20.18 -5.75
N THR A 232 -18.30 -20.55 -6.95
CA THR A 232 -17.63 -21.82 -7.19
C THR A 232 -16.13 -21.75 -6.92
N ASP A 233 -15.53 -20.57 -7.11
CA ASP A 233 -14.10 -20.38 -7.01
C ASP A 233 -13.74 -18.94 -6.60
N ILE A 234 -12.65 -18.80 -5.84
CA ILE A 234 -12.07 -17.50 -5.46
C ILE A 234 -10.54 -17.56 -5.46
N GLY A 235 -9.91 -16.96 -6.47
CA GLY A 235 -8.47 -16.78 -6.53
C GLY A 235 -8.05 -15.49 -5.84
N VAL A 236 -7.06 -15.53 -4.95
CA VAL A 236 -6.45 -14.32 -4.38
C VAL A 236 -4.96 -14.37 -4.68
N ALA A 237 -4.43 -13.30 -5.26
CA ALA A 237 -3.03 -13.20 -5.60
C ALA A 237 -2.54 -11.75 -5.51
N ILE A 238 -1.26 -11.57 -5.23
CA ILE A 238 -0.58 -10.30 -5.51
C ILE A 238 -0.28 -10.26 -6.99
N ASP A 239 -0.72 -9.21 -7.68
CA ASP A 239 -0.49 -9.03 -9.10
C ASP A 239 0.98 -8.69 -9.34
N SER A 240 1.78 -9.74 -9.54
CA SER A 240 3.21 -9.63 -9.76
C SER A 240 3.54 -9.07 -11.14
N ASP A 241 2.62 -9.06 -12.11
CA ASP A 241 2.86 -8.53 -13.47
C ASP A 241 3.09 -7.00 -13.44
N ILE A 242 2.51 -6.31 -12.45
CA ILE A 242 2.81 -4.90 -12.16
C ILE A 242 4.12 -4.75 -11.39
N LEU A 243 4.47 -5.71 -10.55
CA LEU A 243 5.66 -5.68 -9.69
C LEU A 243 6.95 -6.15 -10.40
N THR A 244 6.86 -6.94 -11.48
CA THR A 244 8.00 -7.65 -12.09
C THR A 244 8.47 -7.07 -13.43
N ARG A 245 7.67 -6.23 -14.09
CA ARG A 245 8.08 -5.57 -15.35
C ARG A 245 8.68 -4.19 -15.16
N GLY A 246 8.63 -3.64 -13.94
CA GLY A 246 9.69 -2.76 -13.48
C GLY A 246 10.87 -3.66 -13.18
N PHE A 247 12.04 -3.35 -13.73
CA PHE A 247 13.34 -3.98 -13.46
C PHE A 247 13.42 -4.82 -12.18
N VAL A 248 14.13 -5.95 -12.21
CA VAL A 248 14.47 -6.79 -11.05
C VAL A 248 14.74 -5.92 -9.80
N GLY A 249 13.76 -5.77 -8.91
CA GLY A 249 13.86 -4.96 -7.68
C GLY A 249 12.98 -3.70 -7.58
N ASN A 250 12.33 -3.23 -8.65
CA ASN A 250 11.57 -1.99 -8.66
C ASN A 250 10.07 -2.20 -8.39
N GLU A 251 9.72 -2.35 -7.11
CA GLU A 251 8.36 -2.07 -6.66
C GLU A 251 8.03 -0.62 -7.01
N VAL A 252 7.06 -0.39 -7.90
CA VAL A 252 6.65 0.93 -8.42
C VAL A 252 5.91 1.80 -7.37
N GLY A 253 6.17 1.57 -6.09
CA GLY A 253 5.40 2.10 -4.96
C GLY A 253 3.97 1.56 -4.85
N LEU A 254 3.52 0.76 -5.83
CA LEU A 254 2.18 0.16 -5.95
C LEU A 254 2.19 -1.28 -5.42
N GLY A 255 1.35 -1.55 -4.43
CA GLY A 255 0.90 -2.91 -4.10
C GLY A 255 -0.46 -3.16 -4.75
N ARG A 256 -0.61 -4.28 -5.47
CA ARG A 256 -1.90 -4.68 -6.07
C ARG A 256 -2.28 -6.08 -5.61
N VAL A 257 -3.48 -6.21 -5.07
CA VAL A 257 -4.13 -7.50 -4.80
C VAL A 257 -5.18 -7.72 -5.88
N GLY A 258 -5.06 -8.82 -6.63
CA GLY A 258 -6.09 -9.31 -7.53
C GLY A 258 -6.94 -10.37 -6.83
N VAL A 259 -8.26 -10.24 -6.94
CA VAL A 259 -9.20 -11.26 -6.49
C VAL A 259 -10.05 -11.70 -7.68
N ASP A 260 -9.82 -12.93 -8.11
CA ASP A 260 -10.60 -13.61 -9.15
C ASP A 260 -11.81 -14.28 -8.52
N LEU A 261 -13.00 -13.96 -9.03
CA LEU A 261 -14.27 -14.47 -8.57
C LEU A 261 -14.93 -15.27 -9.68
N ARG A 262 -15.47 -16.44 -9.34
CA ARG A 262 -16.27 -17.26 -10.25
C ARG A 262 -17.54 -17.73 -9.56
N ALA A 263 -18.70 -17.41 -10.14
CA ALA A 263 -20.01 -17.81 -9.61
C ALA A 263 -20.66 -18.89 -10.47
N THR A 264 -21.63 -19.62 -9.90
CA THR A 264 -22.52 -20.52 -10.66
C THR A 264 -23.80 -19.83 -11.06
N GLY A 265 -24.32 -20.17 -12.25
CA GLY A 265 -25.65 -19.78 -12.69
C GLY A 265 -25.70 -18.54 -13.59
N SER A 266 -26.90 -18.24 -14.06
CA SER A 266 -27.17 -17.08 -14.91
C SER A 266 -27.11 -15.80 -14.08
N VAL A 267 -26.11 -14.95 -14.32
CA VAL A 267 -26.08 -13.62 -13.68
C VAL A 267 -27.17 -12.74 -14.32
N PRO A 268 -28.12 -12.18 -13.56
CA PRO A 268 -29.09 -11.23 -14.10
C PRO A 268 -28.36 -10.03 -14.74
N GLY A 269 -28.56 -9.81 -16.03
CA GLY A 269 -27.83 -8.77 -16.79
C GLY A 269 -26.54 -9.25 -17.49
N GLY A 270 -26.17 -10.52 -17.32
CA GLY A 270 -25.19 -11.23 -18.17
C GLY A 270 -23.71 -11.01 -17.83
N ARG A 271 -23.38 -10.31 -16.74
CA ARG A 271 -21.98 -10.13 -16.28
C ARG A 271 -21.91 -10.13 -14.76
N LEU A 272 -20.96 -10.88 -14.20
CA LEU A 272 -20.68 -10.84 -12.77
C LEU A 272 -20.07 -9.47 -12.40
N ASP A 273 -20.75 -8.75 -11.51
CA ASP A 273 -20.27 -7.49 -10.96
C ASP A 273 -20.66 -7.38 -9.48
N PRO A 274 -19.77 -7.76 -8.56
CA PRO A 274 -20.14 -7.94 -7.16
C PRO A 274 -20.37 -6.60 -6.45
N ARG A 275 -21.38 -6.57 -5.58
CA ARG A 275 -21.47 -5.54 -4.55
C ARG A 275 -20.39 -5.76 -3.51
N PHE A 276 -19.79 -4.68 -3.04
CA PHE A 276 -18.80 -4.75 -1.98
C PHE A 276 -18.79 -3.49 -1.11
N THR A 277 -18.23 -3.62 0.08
CA THR A 277 -17.79 -2.48 0.90
C THR A 277 -16.33 -2.67 1.22
N ALA A 278 -15.51 -1.68 0.90
CA ALA A 278 -14.10 -1.62 1.22
C ALA A 278 -13.85 -0.49 2.22
N THR A 279 -13.23 -0.78 3.36
CA THR A 279 -12.94 0.20 4.40
C THR A 279 -11.47 0.10 4.82
N LEU A 280 -10.78 1.24 4.81
CA LEU A 280 -9.45 1.38 5.38
C LEU A 280 -9.57 1.82 6.85
N GLU A 281 -9.10 0.98 7.76
CA GLU A 281 -9.10 1.27 9.18
C GLU A 281 -7.70 1.18 9.75
N ARG A 282 -7.43 2.05 10.73
CA ARG A 282 -6.25 1.90 11.57
C ARG A 282 -6.41 0.64 12.40
N CYS A 283 -5.32 -0.09 12.53
CA CYS A 283 -5.26 -1.31 13.30
C CYS A 283 -4.21 -1.13 14.39
N ASP A 284 -4.61 -1.26 15.66
CA ASP A 284 -3.68 -1.18 16.77
C ASP A 284 -3.13 -2.57 17.14
N PRO A 285 -1.84 -2.67 17.54
CA PRO A 285 -1.25 -3.93 17.99
C PRO A 285 -2.05 -4.56 19.14
N PRO A 286 -2.16 -5.90 19.22
CA PRO A 286 -1.46 -6.90 18.41
C PRO A 286 -2.24 -7.39 17.16
N SER A 287 -3.36 -6.74 16.81
CA SER A 287 -4.41 -7.32 15.94
C SER A 287 -4.11 -7.35 14.43
N CYS A 288 -2.89 -6.98 14.00
CA CYS A 288 -2.64 -6.52 12.63
C CYS A 288 -1.56 -7.30 11.87
N ASP A 289 -1.06 -8.43 12.40
CA ASP A 289 0.00 -9.24 11.78
C ASP A 289 1.23 -8.41 11.33
N GLY A 290 1.63 -7.42 12.13
CA GLY A 290 2.75 -6.52 11.83
C GLY A 290 2.42 -5.32 10.94
N GLY A 291 1.19 -5.22 10.41
CA GLY A 291 0.66 -4.02 9.78
C GLY A 291 0.21 -2.96 10.81
N LYS A 292 -0.07 -1.75 10.31
CA LYS A 292 -0.64 -0.60 11.06
C LYS A 292 -2.03 -0.21 10.58
N TRP A 293 -2.39 -0.68 9.39
CA TRP A 293 -3.65 -0.41 8.74
C TRP A 293 -4.24 -1.70 8.18
N THR A 294 -5.55 -1.72 8.00
CA THR A 294 -6.26 -2.84 7.39
C THR A 294 -7.26 -2.29 6.39
N LEU A 295 -7.09 -2.69 5.14
CA LEU A 295 -8.10 -2.50 4.12
C LEU A 295 -8.96 -3.76 4.08
N ALA A 296 -10.13 -3.66 4.71
CA ALA A 296 -11.12 -4.74 4.76
C ALA A 296 -12.10 -4.59 3.59
N VAL A 297 -12.32 -5.66 2.84
CA VAL A 297 -13.32 -5.73 1.77
C VAL A 297 -14.31 -6.85 2.10
N THR A 298 -15.59 -6.52 2.12
CA THR A 298 -16.69 -7.50 2.30
C THR A 298 -17.53 -7.54 1.05
N LEU A 299 -17.84 -8.76 0.60
CA LEU A 299 -18.71 -9.05 -0.54
C LEU A 299 -19.99 -9.71 0.02
N PRO A 300 -21.00 -8.91 0.41
CA PRO A 300 -22.13 -9.40 1.20
C PRO A 300 -23.05 -10.36 0.45
N ASP A 301 -23.01 -10.35 -0.87
CA ASP A 301 -23.88 -11.18 -1.72
C ASP A 301 -23.25 -12.50 -2.15
N LEU A 302 -21.99 -12.71 -1.78
CA LEU A 302 -21.21 -13.86 -2.20
C LEU A 302 -20.92 -14.73 -0.99
N THR A 303 -21.31 -16.01 -1.08
CA THR A 303 -20.92 -17.01 -0.11
C THR A 303 -19.55 -17.60 -0.45
N TRP A 304 -18.73 -17.83 0.58
CA TRP A 304 -17.44 -18.50 0.45
C TRP A 304 -17.62 -19.93 -0.08
N PRO A 305 -16.82 -20.38 -1.07
CA PRO A 305 -17.01 -21.70 -1.66
C PRO A 305 -16.89 -22.83 -0.63
N ALA A 306 -17.88 -23.72 -0.59
CA ALA A 306 -17.90 -24.82 0.36
C ALA A 306 -16.65 -25.71 0.26
N GLY A 307 -16.06 -26.05 1.40
CA GLY A 307 -14.86 -26.89 1.48
C GLY A 307 -13.55 -26.19 1.06
N ARG A 308 -13.59 -24.91 0.65
CA ARG A 308 -12.39 -24.14 0.32
C ARG A 308 -11.72 -23.63 1.60
N PRO A 309 -10.41 -23.88 1.81
CA PRO A 309 -9.70 -23.31 2.95
C PRO A 309 -9.53 -21.79 2.81
N ALA A 310 -9.47 -21.09 3.93
CA ALA A 310 -9.13 -19.67 3.96
C ALA A 310 -7.76 -19.42 3.29
N PHE A 311 -7.67 -18.34 2.54
CA PHE A 311 -6.41 -17.83 2.02
C PHE A 311 -5.72 -16.96 3.08
N ALA A 312 -4.43 -17.18 3.30
CA ALA A 312 -3.61 -16.33 4.15
C ALA A 312 -2.16 -16.37 3.66
N GLU A 313 -1.62 -15.22 3.28
CA GLU A 313 -0.24 -15.08 2.84
C GLU A 313 0.40 -13.82 3.47
N THR A 314 1.65 -13.97 3.91
CA THR A 314 2.47 -12.88 4.45
C THR A 314 3.55 -12.55 3.45
N PHE A 315 3.57 -11.30 2.99
CA PHE A 315 4.52 -10.82 1.98
C PHE A 315 5.72 -10.12 2.61
N ASP A 316 5.55 -9.59 3.82
CA ASP A 316 6.55 -8.81 4.56
C ASP A 316 7.24 -7.72 3.69
N ARG A 317 6.46 -7.06 2.83
CA ARG A 317 6.88 -5.98 1.93
C ARG A 317 6.07 -4.72 2.21
N SER A 318 6.51 -3.58 1.70
CA SER A 318 5.80 -2.31 1.88
C SER A 318 5.13 -1.87 0.56
N PRO A 319 3.81 -1.65 0.50
CA PRO A 319 2.93 -1.42 1.66
C PRO A 319 2.22 -2.67 2.19
N ILE A 320 2.21 -3.79 1.46
CA ILE A 320 1.40 -4.97 1.81
C ILE A 320 2.16 -5.94 2.72
N ARG A 321 1.69 -6.09 3.96
CA ARG A 321 2.23 -7.03 4.94
C ARG A 321 1.66 -8.42 4.80
N SER A 322 0.35 -8.52 4.68
CA SER A 322 -0.35 -9.79 4.49
C SER A 322 -1.68 -9.58 3.80
N VAL A 323 -2.16 -10.64 3.16
CA VAL A 323 -3.50 -10.71 2.60
C VAL A 323 -4.16 -11.95 3.17
N ARG A 324 -5.39 -11.78 3.66
CA ARG A 324 -6.24 -12.88 4.10
C ARG A 324 -7.58 -12.80 3.37
N ALA A 325 -8.13 -13.95 3.00
CA ALA A 325 -9.50 -14.04 2.51
C ALA A 325 -10.16 -15.29 3.09
N ALA A 326 -11.38 -15.16 3.61
CA ALA A 326 -12.09 -16.26 4.24
C ALA A 326 -13.60 -16.01 4.26
N GLU A 327 -14.32 -17.04 4.69
CA GLU A 327 -15.71 -16.93 5.14
C GLU A 327 -15.83 -15.97 6.35
N PHE A 328 -16.86 -15.14 6.32
CA PHE A 328 -17.25 -14.19 7.34
C PHE A 328 -18.70 -14.42 7.75
N GLN A 329 -19.20 -13.66 8.75
CA GLN A 329 -20.54 -13.81 9.29
C GLN A 329 -21.60 -14.04 8.21
N GLY A 330 -22.42 -15.09 8.40
CA GLY A 330 -23.46 -15.48 7.45
C GLY A 330 -22.94 -16.13 6.16
N GLY A 331 -21.71 -16.64 6.14
CA GLY A 331 -21.11 -17.30 4.97
C GLY A 331 -20.46 -16.36 3.97
N THR A 332 -20.50 -15.04 4.22
CA THR A 332 -20.09 -14.03 3.24
C THR A 332 -18.58 -14.01 3.00
N VAL A 333 -18.12 -13.55 1.84
CA VAL A 333 -16.68 -13.42 1.58
C VAL A 333 -16.13 -12.14 2.22
N ALA A 334 -15.04 -12.27 2.98
CA ALA A 334 -14.25 -11.14 3.46
C ALA A 334 -12.78 -11.27 3.06
N ILE A 335 -12.18 -10.14 2.69
CA ILE A 335 -10.76 -9.98 2.36
C ILE A 335 -10.18 -8.92 3.29
N ALA A 336 -9.01 -9.17 3.85
CA ALA A 336 -8.28 -8.22 4.66
C ALA A 336 -6.86 -8.07 4.12
N VAL A 337 -6.51 -6.86 3.68
CA VAL A 337 -5.15 -6.48 3.28
C VAL A 337 -4.53 -5.71 4.43
N ARG A 338 -3.52 -6.27 5.09
CA ARG A 338 -2.79 -5.60 6.17
C ARG A 338 -1.69 -4.75 5.56
N LEU A 339 -1.64 -3.49 5.96
CA LEU A 339 -0.80 -2.46 5.35
C LEU A 339 0.14 -1.82 6.36
N ASP A 340 1.31 -1.42 5.88
CA ASP A 340 2.33 -0.66 6.61
C ASP A 340 1.92 0.77 6.92
N ASP A 341 1.27 1.41 5.96
CA ASP A 341 0.94 2.82 5.89
C ASP A 341 -0.34 3.01 5.07
N ALA A 342 -1.04 4.11 5.31
CA ALA A 342 -2.26 4.47 4.59
C ALA A 342 -1.94 5.22 3.29
N ARG A 343 -1.34 4.51 2.33
CA ARG A 343 -1.13 5.07 0.98
C ARG A 343 -2.47 5.27 0.26
N PRO A 344 -2.52 6.15 -0.76
CA PRO A 344 -3.68 6.25 -1.63
C PRO A 344 -4.11 4.87 -2.14
N TRP A 345 -5.36 4.50 -1.92
CA TRP A 345 -5.86 3.18 -2.31
C TRP A 345 -7.09 3.30 -3.19
N ARG A 346 -7.36 2.23 -3.93
CA ARG A 346 -8.43 2.17 -4.93
C ARG A 346 -8.97 0.75 -4.98
N VAL A 347 -10.25 0.64 -5.31
CA VAL A 347 -10.85 -0.65 -5.65
C VAL A 347 -11.48 -0.52 -7.02
N ALA A 348 -11.11 -1.42 -7.93
CA ALA A 348 -11.67 -1.50 -9.27
C ALA A 348 -12.29 -2.88 -9.49
N THR A 349 -13.37 -2.93 -10.28
CA THR A 349 -13.94 -4.19 -10.76
C THR A 349 -13.87 -4.27 -12.27
N GLU A 350 -13.57 -5.47 -12.76
CA GLU A 350 -13.52 -5.82 -14.17
C GLU A 350 -14.29 -7.12 -14.37
N PRO A 351 -15.48 -7.09 -14.99
CA PRO A 351 -16.13 -8.29 -15.46
C PRO A 351 -15.26 -8.96 -16.54
N THR A 352 -14.79 -10.17 -16.30
CA THR A 352 -13.91 -10.91 -17.22
C THR A 352 -14.69 -11.94 -18.06
N GLY A 353 -15.95 -12.19 -17.70
CA GLY A 353 -16.84 -13.12 -18.36
C GLY A 353 -18.28 -12.94 -17.89
N THR A 354 -19.15 -13.88 -18.26
CA THR A 354 -20.55 -13.89 -17.81
C THR A 354 -20.68 -14.27 -16.35
N ASP A 355 -19.81 -15.18 -15.89
CA ASP A 355 -19.78 -15.80 -14.56
C ASP A 355 -18.48 -15.48 -13.80
N THR A 356 -17.59 -14.67 -14.37
CA THR A 356 -16.30 -14.31 -13.78
C THR A 356 -16.10 -12.81 -13.68
N ALA A 357 -15.49 -12.38 -12.57
CA ALA A 357 -15.12 -11.00 -12.32
C ALA A 357 -13.77 -10.96 -11.62
N ARG A 358 -13.04 -9.87 -11.84
CA ARG A 358 -11.82 -9.57 -11.08
C ARG A 358 -12.00 -8.28 -10.30
N LEU A 359 -11.69 -8.33 -9.02
CA LEU A 359 -11.52 -7.17 -8.16
C LEU A 359 -10.02 -6.84 -8.09
N TYR A 360 -9.67 -5.58 -8.28
CA TYR A 360 -8.32 -5.06 -8.04
C TYR A 360 -8.36 -4.16 -6.83
N ILE A 361 -7.49 -4.43 -5.85
CA ILE A 361 -7.25 -3.57 -4.70
C ILE A 361 -5.85 -3.01 -4.86
N ASP A 362 -5.78 -1.73 -5.20
CA ASP A 362 -4.53 -1.02 -5.46
C ASP A 362 -4.17 -0.15 -4.27
N ILE A 363 -2.91 -0.17 -3.85
CA ILE A 363 -2.36 0.58 -2.72
C ILE A 363 -1.09 1.30 -3.15
N GLY A 364 -1.10 2.62 -3.15
CA GLY A 364 0.00 3.49 -3.55
C GLY A 364 0.17 3.60 -5.06
N GLY A 365 1.41 3.77 -5.49
CA GLY A 365 1.83 4.06 -6.86
C GLY A 365 2.94 5.11 -6.86
N VAL A 366 3.34 5.55 -8.05
CA VAL A 366 4.21 6.72 -8.17
C VAL A 366 3.39 7.96 -7.82
N SER A 367 3.83 8.75 -6.86
CA SER A 367 3.02 9.89 -6.38
C SER A 367 2.73 10.93 -7.46
N ALA A 368 3.61 11.07 -8.46
CA ALA A 368 3.42 11.92 -9.63
C ALA A 368 2.45 11.33 -10.66
N ASP A 369 2.27 10.00 -10.68
CA ASP A 369 1.48 9.28 -11.69
C ASP A 369 0.07 8.92 -11.19
N VAL A 370 -0.30 9.46 -10.03
CA VAL A 370 -1.58 9.23 -9.39
C VAL A 370 -2.14 10.55 -8.91
N ASN A 371 -3.43 10.76 -9.13
CA ASN A 371 -4.21 11.78 -8.46
C ASN A 371 -5.55 11.20 -7.96
N GLU A 372 -6.49 12.06 -7.62
CA GLU A 372 -7.78 11.67 -7.08
C GLU A 372 -8.65 10.84 -8.04
N ASN A 373 -8.49 10.98 -9.36
CA ASN A 373 -9.40 10.41 -10.36
C ASN A 373 -8.72 9.57 -11.44
N ILE A 374 -7.39 9.67 -11.59
CA ILE A 374 -6.59 8.92 -12.55
C ILE A 374 -5.36 8.37 -11.83
N ALA A 375 -4.99 7.14 -12.17
CA ALA A 375 -3.78 6.48 -11.74
C ALA A 375 -3.18 5.73 -12.92
N VAL A 376 -1.92 6.00 -13.23
CA VAL A 376 -1.20 5.30 -14.30
C VAL A 376 -0.18 4.39 -13.65
N TYR A 377 -0.18 3.12 -14.09
CA TYR A 377 0.69 2.07 -13.56
C TYR A 377 1.81 1.73 -14.55
N LEU A 378 1.55 1.92 -15.84
CA LEU A 378 2.51 1.71 -16.91
C LEU A 378 2.31 2.77 -18.01
N PRO A 379 3.38 3.21 -18.69
CA PRO A 379 4.78 3.00 -18.29
C PRO A 379 5.08 3.70 -16.96
N GLY A 380 6.00 3.13 -16.16
CA GLY A 380 6.54 3.82 -14.99
C GLY A 380 7.65 4.80 -15.39
N PRO A 381 8.08 5.71 -14.50
CA PRO A 381 9.08 6.76 -14.79
C PRO A 381 10.42 6.22 -15.32
N ASP A 382 10.79 5.00 -14.93
CA ASP A 382 12.03 4.33 -15.35
C ASP A 382 11.79 3.16 -16.32
N GLN A 383 10.52 2.88 -16.68
CA GLN A 383 10.23 1.85 -17.67
C GLN A 383 10.33 2.49 -19.04
N GLY A 384 11.47 2.25 -19.69
CA GLY A 384 11.64 2.58 -21.09
C GLY A 384 10.45 2.10 -21.91
N ALA A 385 9.94 2.95 -22.78
CA ALA A 385 9.08 2.50 -23.86
C ALA A 385 9.93 1.48 -24.64
N GLY A 386 9.45 0.24 -24.77
CA GLY A 386 10.26 -0.94 -25.13
C GLY A 386 11.27 -0.76 -26.29
N ASP A 387 12.34 -1.55 -26.21
CA ASP A 387 13.56 -1.55 -27.01
C ASP A 387 13.49 -1.03 -28.45
N ARG A 388 14.36 -0.05 -28.71
CA ARG A 388 15.12 0.29 -29.93
C ARG A 388 14.40 0.73 -31.20
N ALA A 389 14.78 1.97 -31.55
CA ALA A 389 14.96 2.56 -32.88
C ALA A 389 13.70 2.81 -33.71
N SER A 390 13.43 4.10 -33.94
CA SER A 390 12.49 4.60 -34.95
C SER A 390 11.01 4.32 -34.65
N GLY A 391 10.55 4.87 -33.53
CA GLY A 391 9.17 4.82 -33.09
C GLY A 391 8.98 3.73 -32.05
N CYS A 392 8.27 4.05 -30.97
CA CYS A 392 8.06 3.11 -29.89
C CYS A 392 6.56 2.91 -29.65
N THR A 393 6.14 1.65 -29.64
CA THR A 393 4.80 1.26 -29.21
C THR A 393 4.88 0.77 -27.79
N CYS A 394 4.26 1.48 -26.85
CA CYS A 394 4.22 1.07 -25.45
C CYS A 394 2.78 0.96 -24.94
N ARG A 395 2.60 0.05 -23.99
CA ARG A 395 1.31 -0.22 -23.37
C ARG A 395 1.14 0.70 -22.17
N VAL A 396 0.06 1.47 -22.17
CA VAL A 396 -0.37 2.28 -21.03
C VAL A 396 -1.44 1.52 -20.26
N ARG A 397 -1.25 1.34 -18.96
CA ARG A 397 -2.23 0.70 -18.06
C ARG A 397 -2.47 1.59 -16.85
N GLY A 398 -3.70 1.61 -16.37
CA GLY A 398 -4.06 2.40 -15.22
C GLY A 398 -5.46 2.11 -14.72
N ALA A 399 -5.93 2.98 -13.83
CA ALA A 399 -7.32 3.05 -13.42
C ALA A 399 -7.80 4.51 -13.43
N ALA A 400 -9.10 4.71 -13.64
CA ALA A 400 -9.71 6.02 -13.53
C ALA A 400 -11.17 5.95 -13.08
N ARG A 401 -11.70 7.07 -12.56
CA ARG A 401 -13.12 7.27 -12.21
C ARG A 401 -13.65 8.58 -12.79
N VAL A 402 -13.41 8.78 -14.08
CA VAL A 402 -13.69 10.02 -14.81
C VAL A 402 -15.04 9.95 -15.56
N SER A 403 -15.55 11.09 -16.02
CA SER A 403 -16.84 11.15 -16.73
C SER A 403 -16.84 10.21 -17.94
N GLU A 404 -17.89 9.39 -18.06
CA GLU A 404 -18.05 8.35 -19.08
C GLU A 404 -16.91 7.31 -19.16
N GLY A 405 -15.98 7.29 -18.18
CA GLY A 405 -14.78 6.46 -18.22
C GLY A 405 -13.75 6.92 -19.25
N LYS A 406 -13.95 8.09 -19.87
CA LYS A 406 -13.17 8.54 -21.02
C LYS A 406 -11.93 9.31 -20.59
N ILE A 407 -10.78 8.73 -20.87
CA ILE A 407 -9.46 9.32 -20.60
C ILE A 407 -8.87 9.82 -21.91
N ARG A 408 -8.18 10.97 -21.86
CA ARG A 408 -7.37 11.51 -22.94
C ARG A 408 -5.91 11.31 -22.62
N TRP A 409 -5.11 11.11 -23.66
CA TRP A 409 -3.67 11.09 -23.53
C TRP A 409 -3.02 11.83 -24.70
N ARG A 410 -1.86 12.41 -24.44
CA ARG A 410 -0.96 12.96 -25.46
C ARG A 410 0.49 12.78 -25.04
N VAL A 411 1.38 12.73 -26.02
CA VAL A 411 2.83 12.72 -25.80
C VAL A 411 3.38 14.05 -26.27
N ARG A 412 4.14 14.71 -25.39
CA ARG A 412 4.90 15.92 -25.72
C ARG A 412 6.39 15.57 -25.83
N ASP A 413 7.08 16.15 -26.80
CA ASP A 413 8.54 16.06 -26.90
C ASP A 413 9.24 17.00 -25.90
N GLY A 414 10.57 16.98 -25.85
CA GLY A 414 11.36 17.83 -24.95
C GLY A 414 11.22 19.34 -25.21
N THR A 415 10.65 19.73 -26.36
CA THR A 415 10.31 21.13 -26.69
C THR A 415 8.88 21.50 -26.27
N GLY A 416 8.11 20.54 -25.77
CA GLY A 416 6.72 20.69 -25.38
C GLY A 416 5.71 20.51 -26.53
N ARG A 417 6.15 20.15 -27.74
CA ARG A 417 5.27 19.94 -28.89
C ARG A 417 4.57 18.58 -28.80
N GLU A 418 3.27 18.56 -29.09
CA GLU A 418 2.50 17.31 -29.16
C GLU A 418 2.95 16.48 -30.37
N VAL A 419 3.40 15.26 -30.12
CA VAL A 419 3.88 14.31 -31.15
C VAL A 419 2.96 13.11 -31.34
N ALA A 420 2.10 12.82 -30.35
CA ALA A 420 1.07 11.79 -30.45
C ALA A 420 -0.10 12.12 -29.51
N ARG A 421 -1.31 11.64 -29.83
CA ARG A 421 -2.47 11.76 -28.94
C ARG A 421 -3.52 10.69 -29.20
N GLY A 422 -4.40 10.49 -28.22
CA GLY A 422 -5.54 9.60 -28.37
C GLY A 422 -6.46 9.62 -27.15
N ASN A 423 -7.20 8.52 -27.00
CA ASN A 423 -8.06 8.29 -25.85
C ASN A 423 -8.00 6.83 -25.42
N ALA A 424 -8.50 6.58 -24.21
CA ALA A 424 -8.72 5.25 -23.65
C ALA A 424 -10.06 5.26 -22.89
N MET A 425 -10.66 4.07 -22.75
CA MET A 425 -11.87 3.88 -21.98
C MET A 425 -11.55 3.05 -20.74
N ALA A 426 -11.87 3.58 -19.57
CA ALA A 426 -11.89 2.82 -18.34
C ALA A 426 -13.15 1.94 -18.29
N SER A 427 -13.06 0.79 -17.62
CA SER A 427 -14.19 -0.14 -17.48
C SER A 427 -15.39 0.45 -16.74
N ARG A 428 -15.21 1.58 -16.05
CA ARG A 428 -16.23 2.34 -15.32
C ARG A 428 -16.01 3.84 -15.48
N GLY A 429 -17.11 4.58 -15.37
CA GLY A 429 -17.11 6.04 -15.35
C GLY A 429 -16.99 6.63 -13.95
N THR A 430 -17.61 7.78 -13.73
CA THR A 430 -17.58 8.48 -12.44
C THR A 430 -18.26 7.67 -11.34
N GLY A 431 -17.55 7.47 -10.23
CA GLY A 431 -18.08 6.77 -9.07
C GLY A 431 -17.01 6.53 -8.00
N PRO A 432 -17.40 5.94 -6.85
CA PRO A 432 -16.46 5.54 -5.82
C PRO A 432 -15.57 4.35 -6.27
N VAL A 433 -16.11 3.45 -7.11
CA VAL A 433 -15.38 2.32 -7.70
C VAL A 433 -14.64 2.79 -8.95
N TRP A 434 -13.37 2.42 -9.05
CA TRP A 434 -12.53 2.77 -10.19
C TRP A 434 -12.75 1.80 -11.36
N GLY A 435 -12.59 2.30 -12.58
CA GLY A 435 -12.51 1.48 -13.79
C GLY A 435 -11.05 1.27 -14.19
N VAL A 436 -10.69 0.07 -14.65
CA VAL A 436 -9.36 -0.19 -15.22
C VAL A 436 -9.32 0.19 -16.70
N PHE A 437 -8.18 0.65 -17.18
CA PHE A 437 -7.97 0.90 -18.61
C PHE A 437 -6.63 0.32 -19.07
N THR A 438 -6.61 -0.09 -20.34
CA THR A 438 -5.39 -0.45 -21.05
C THR A 438 -5.48 0.12 -22.45
N THR A 439 -4.41 0.78 -22.91
CA THR A 439 -4.29 1.24 -24.29
C THR A 439 -2.87 1.06 -24.78
N THR A 440 -2.68 1.15 -26.08
CA THR A 440 -1.37 1.11 -26.71
C THR A 440 -1.14 2.44 -27.38
N ILE A 441 -0.03 3.11 -27.04
CA ILE A 441 0.37 4.37 -27.65
C ILE A 441 1.54 4.11 -28.59
N THR A 442 1.59 4.85 -29.69
CA THR A 442 2.71 4.80 -30.63
C THR A 442 3.33 6.18 -30.71
N ILE A 443 4.61 6.26 -30.34
CA ILE A 443 5.43 7.46 -30.40
C ILE A 443 6.15 7.46 -31.74
N PRO A 444 6.07 8.52 -32.56
CA PRO A 444 6.77 8.58 -33.83
C PRO A 444 8.29 8.41 -33.68
N PRO A 445 9.00 7.95 -34.72
CA PRO A 445 10.45 8.07 -34.80
C PRO A 445 10.89 9.54 -34.67
N ALA A 446 12.10 9.77 -34.16
CA ALA A 446 12.76 11.08 -34.07
C ALA A 446 12.07 12.13 -33.16
N VAL A 447 11.63 11.70 -31.97
CA VAL A 447 11.23 12.63 -30.91
C VAL A 447 12.47 13.26 -30.29
N GLU A 448 12.52 14.59 -30.25
CA GLU A 448 13.61 15.34 -29.64
C GLU A 448 13.47 15.42 -28.11
N GLY A 449 14.59 15.31 -27.40
CA GLY A 449 14.64 15.42 -25.94
C GLY A 449 13.95 14.26 -25.22
N GLN A 450 13.60 14.48 -23.94
CA GLN A 450 12.90 13.49 -23.11
C GLN A 450 11.39 13.69 -23.25
N PRO A 451 10.65 12.78 -23.92
CA PRO A 451 9.22 12.92 -24.06
C PRO A 451 8.49 12.75 -22.73
N THR A 452 7.30 13.34 -22.65
CA THR A 452 6.38 13.21 -21.51
C THR A 452 5.03 12.70 -22.00
N LEU A 453 4.53 11.63 -21.39
CA LEU A 453 3.15 11.18 -21.52
C LEU A 453 2.28 12.00 -20.58
N GLU A 454 1.30 12.71 -21.14
CA GLU A 454 0.26 13.41 -20.40
C GLU A 454 -1.04 12.59 -20.46
N VAL A 455 -1.61 12.25 -19.31
CA VAL A 455 -2.89 11.54 -19.17
C VAL A 455 -3.85 12.43 -18.38
N PHE A 456 -5.04 12.68 -18.90
CA PHE A 456 -5.97 13.65 -18.33
C PHE A 456 -7.42 13.33 -18.67
N SER A 457 -8.34 13.98 -17.98
CA SER A 457 -9.77 13.99 -18.28
C SER A 457 -10.20 15.36 -18.80
N LEU A 458 -11.38 15.43 -19.42
CA LEU A 458 -11.98 16.70 -19.79
C LEU A 458 -13.23 16.93 -18.95
N SER A 459 -13.38 18.16 -18.46
CA SER A 459 -14.60 18.63 -17.82
C SER A 459 -15.79 18.49 -18.77
N SER A 460 -16.85 17.83 -18.33
CA SER A 460 -18.11 17.77 -19.09
C SER A 460 -18.84 19.12 -19.15
N ARG A 461 -18.44 20.09 -18.32
CA ARG A 461 -19.06 21.42 -18.25
C ARG A 461 -18.53 22.39 -19.30
N ASP A 462 -17.21 22.42 -19.49
CA ASP A 462 -16.52 23.45 -20.27
C ASP A 462 -15.37 22.90 -21.12
N GLY A 463 -15.12 21.59 -21.10
CA GLY A 463 -14.03 20.98 -21.86
C GLY A 463 -12.63 21.33 -21.36
N SER A 464 -12.49 21.93 -20.18
CA SER A 464 -11.19 22.19 -19.56
C SER A 464 -10.47 20.90 -19.20
N GLU A 465 -9.13 20.92 -19.26
CA GLU A 465 -8.29 19.80 -18.81
C GLU A 465 -8.38 19.64 -17.29
N GLN A 466 -8.61 18.41 -16.85
CA GLN A 466 -8.70 18.02 -15.45
C GLN A 466 -7.83 16.78 -15.21
N ASP A 467 -7.49 16.53 -13.95
CA ASP A 467 -6.78 15.31 -13.53
C ASP A 467 -5.47 15.03 -14.29
N LEU A 468 -4.77 16.07 -14.74
CA LEU A 468 -3.55 15.93 -15.54
C LEU A 468 -2.42 15.25 -14.74
N ILE A 469 -1.94 14.14 -15.28
CA ILE A 469 -0.74 13.40 -14.86
C ILE A 469 0.31 13.54 -15.96
N ARG A 470 1.58 13.68 -15.55
CA ARG A 470 2.74 13.82 -16.45
C ARG A 470 3.80 12.77 -16.11
N ILE A 471 4.07 11.88 -17.05
CA ILE A 471 4.99 10.76 -16.86
C ILE A 471 6.17 10.95 -17.83
N PRO A 472 7.40 11.16 -17.33
CA PRO A 472 8.57 11.18 -18.20
C PRO A 472 8.75 9.81 -18.83
N LEU A 473 9.03 9.79 -20.13
CA LEU A 473 9.29 8.56 -20.87
C LEU A 473 10.77 8.47 -21.19
N THR A 474 11.34 7.29 -20.98
CA THR A 474 12.68 6.96 -21.45
C THR A 474 12.55 6.23 -22.78
N LEU A 475 13.21 6.74 -23.82
CA LEU A 475 13.34 6.07 -25.11
C LEU A 475 14.73 5.42 -25.15
N HIS A 476 14.81 4.11 -25.42
CA HIS A 476 16.08 3.38 -25.51
C HIS A 476 16.47 3.05 -26.95
#